data_AF-A0A8J4H242-F1
#
_entry.id   AF-A0A8J4H242-F1
#
_cell.length_a   1.000
_cell.length_b   1.000
_cell.length_c   1.000
_cell.angle_alpha   90.00
_cell.angle_beta   90.00
_cell.angle_gamma   90.00
#
_symmetry.space_group_name_H-M   'P 1'
#
loop_
_entity.id
_entity.type
_entity.pdbx_description
1 polymer ?
#
loop_
_entity_poly.entity_id
_entity_poly.type
_entity_poly.pdbx_seq_one_letter_code
_entity_poly.pdbx_strand_id
1 'polypeptide(L)'
;MKLSFTTLACPSWDLDTIVRQAVHCGYDGVDFRGLQGTMNVFELPAFTSEWNKTARLLLTAQLQISCFSSSVQLISREKLEQHLEEVRAYAALCERFQTKKWHPEIQEPEVALPQYVSYMNKLKTQIS
;
A
#
# COMPACT_ATOMS: atom_id res chain seq x y z
N MET A 1 -12.88 8.22 8.84
CA MET A 1 -11.61 8.32 8.10
C MET A 1 -10.81 7.06 8.41
N LYS A 2 -10.12 6.44 7.45
CA LYS A 2 -9.31 5.23 7.69
C LYS A 2 -7.85 5.59 7.97
N LEU A 3 -7.22 4.95 8.95
CA LEU A 3 -5.83 5.17 9.35
C LEU A 3 -4.91 4.08 8.79
N SER A 4 -3.73 4.46 8.32
CA SER A 4 -2.69 3.54 7.86
C SER A 4 -1.31 4.01 8.30
N PHE A 5 -0.36 3.08 8.42
CA PHE A 5 1.05 3.36 8.65
C PHE A 5 1.92 2.60 7.64
N THR A 6 3.16 3.06 7.47
CA THR A 6 4.14 2.43 6.59
C THR A 6 5.09 1.51 7.36
N THR A 7 5.40 0.34 6.79
CA THR A 7 6.35 -0.60 7.40
C THR A 7 7.78 -0.06 7.47
N LEU A 8 8.07 1.06 6.78
CA LEU A 8 9.34 1.79 6.93
C LEU A 8 9.58 2.26 8.37
N ALA A 9 8.51 2.48 9.14
CA ALA A 9 8.61 2.85 10.56
C ALA A 9 9.02 1.68 11.47
N CYS A 10 8.96 0.44 10.97
CA CYS A 10 9.23 -0.79 11.74
C CYS A 10 9.99 -1.83 10.91
N PRO A 11 11.20 -1.53 10.43
CA PRO A 11 11.89 -2.33 9.41
C PRO A 11 12.30 -3.74 9.87
N SER A 12 12.37 -3.98 11.18
CA SER A 12 12.75 -5.26 11.79
C SER A 12 11.58 -6.17 12.13
N TRP A 13 10.34 -5.69 12.02
CA TRP A 13 9.17 -6.50 12.37
C TRP A 13 8.85 -7.54 11.30
N ASP A 14 8.40 -8.71 11.74
CA ASP A 14 7.77 -9.71 10.89
C ASP A 14 6.30 -9.37 10.61
N LEU A 15 5.69 -10.11 9.68
CA LEU A 15 4.33 -9.86 9.22
C LEU A 15 3.30 -10.03 10.35
N ASP A 16 3.44 -11.06 11.18
CA ASP A 16 2.57 -11.30 12.33
C ASP A 16 2.63 -10.16 13.35
N THR A 17 3.83 -9.63 13.61
CA THR A 17 4.01 -8.49 14.51
C THR A 17 3.41 -7.22 13.93
N ILE A 18 3.60 -6.96 12.64
CA ILE A 18 2.95 -5.84 11.94
C ILE A 18 1.44 -5.91 12.10
N VAL A 19 0.83 -7.06 11.80
CA VAL A 19 -0.63 -7.26 11.90
C VAL A 19 -1.12 -7.10 13.34
N ARG A 20 -0.45 -7.74 14.30
CA ARG A 20 -0.80 -7.65 15.72
C ARG A 20 -0.75 -6.21 16.23
N GLN A 21 0.29 -5.47 15.89
CA GLN A 21 0.47 -4.09 16.32
C GLN A 21 -0.48 -3.12 15.60
N ALA A 22 -0.76 -3.35 14.31
CA ALA A 22 -1.75 -2.60 13.56
C ALA A 22 -3.13 -2.67 14.23
N VAL A 23 -3.58 -3.89 14.59
CA VAL A 23 -4.84 -4.10 15.30
C VAL A 23 -4.80 -3.47 16.70
N HIS A 24 -3.73 -3.69 17.46
CA HIS A 24 -3.58 -3.13 18.81
C HIS A 24 -3.67 -1.60 18.83
N CYS A 25 -3.07 -0.93 17.85
CA CYS A 25 -3.05 0.51 17.72
C CYS A 25 -4.30 1.09 17.01
N GLY A 26 -5.22 0.24 16.52
CA GLY A 26 -6.45 0.68 15.85
C GLY A 26 -6.25 1.21 14.43
N TYR A 27 -5.26 0.72 13.70
CA TYR A 27 -5.09 1.02 12.27
C TYR A 27 -6.04 0.20 11.40
N ASP A 28 -6.48 0.80 10.29
CA ASP A 28 -7.32 0.15 9.27
C ASP A 28 -6.50 -0.47 8.14
N GLY A 29 -5.22 -0.10 8.02
CA GLY A 29 -4.39 -0.59 6.94
C GLY A 29 -2.88 -0.40 7.12
N VAL A 30 -2.15 -0.99 6.19
CA VAL A 30 -0.69 -1.01 6.15
C VAL A 30 -0.22 -0.66 4.74
N ASP A 31 0.77 0.23 4.65
CA ASP A 31 1.57 0.51 3.46
C ASP A 31 2.88 -0.27 3.54
N PHE A 32 3.08 -1.22 2.62
CA PHE A 32 4.27 -2.05 2.62
C PHE A 32 5.42 -1.36 1.88
N ARG A 33 6.45 -1.02 2.65
CA ARG A 33 7.74 -0.49 2.22
C ARG A 33 8.86 -1.29 2.88
N GLY A 34 9.04 -2.49 2.37
CA GLY A 34 9.94 -3.49 2.91
C GLY A 34 9.37 -4.30 4.07
N LEU A 35 10.01 -5.43 4.34
CA LEU A 35 9.68 -6.37 5.43
C LEU A 35 10.96 -7.11 5.84
N GLN A 36 11.25 -7.13 7.15
CA GLN A 36 12.43 -7.79 7.73
C GLN A 36 13.76 -7.47 7.01
N GLY A 37 13.98 -6.19 6.70
CA GLY A 37 15.20 -5.72 6.03
C GLY A 37 15.22 -5.86 4.50
N THR A 38 14.30 -6.60 3.88
CA THR A 38 14.17 -6.64 2.41
C THR A 38 13.27 -5.49 1.94
N MET A 39 13.79 -4.59 1.10
CA MET A 39 13.05 -3.43 0.61
C MET A 39 11.97 -3.81 -0.41
N ASN A 40 12.30 -4.70 -1.34
CA ASN A 40 11.42 -5.13 -2.42
C ASN A 40 10.52 -6.27 -1.95
N VAL A 41 9.35 -5.94 -1.43
CA VAL A 41 8.45 -6.95 -0.86
C VAL A 41 7.94 -7.94 -1.91
N PHE A 42 7.91 -7.56 -3.20
CA PHE A 42 7.51 -8.45 -4.29
C PHE A 42 8.49 -9.61 -4.55
N GLU A 43 9.66 -9.62 -3.89
CA GLU A 43 10.62 -10.73 -3.94
C GLU A 43 10.36 -11.76 -2.82
N LEU A 44 9.60 -11.38 -1.79
CA LEU A 44 9.43 -12.20 -0.59
C LEU A 44 8.35 -13.28 -0.79
N PRO A 45 8.52 -14.49 -0.20
CA PRO A 45 7.51 -15.55 -0.22
C PRO A 45 6.13 -15.06 0.23
N ALA A 46 6.07 -14.21 1.26
CA ALA A 46 4.85 -13.63 1.79
C ALA A 46 4.00 -12.88 0.74
N PHE A 47 4.59 -12.42 -0.36
CA PHE A 47 3.93 -11.68 -1.43
C PHE A 47 3.99 -12.39 -2.79
N THR A 48 4.68 -13.53 -2.85
CA THR A 48 4.84 -14.38 -4.05
C THR A 48 4.22 -15.75 -3.83
N SER A 49 4.96 -16.77 -3.41
CA SER A 49 4.48 -18.14 -3.28
C SER A 49 3.46 -18.34 -2.16
N GLU A 50 3.52 -17.51 -1.11
CA GLU A 50 2.67 -17.60 0.08
C GLU A 50 1.62 -16.49 0.19
N TRP A 51 1.42 -15.72 -0.89
CA TRP A 51 0.55 -14.54 -0.90
C TRP A 51 -0.87 -14.81 -0.35
N ASN A 52 -1.44 -15.99 -0.61
CA ASN A 52 -2.76 -16.39 -0.12
C ASN A 52 -2.82 -16.40 1.41
N LYS A 53 -1.74 -16.84 2.07
CA LYS A 53 -1.65 -16.86 3.54
C LYS A 53 -1.63 -15.43 4.08
N THR A 54 -0.82 -14.56 3.48
CA THR A 54 -0.73 -13.13 3.81
C THR A 54 -2.06 -12.41 3.62
N ALA A 55 -2.72 -12.63 2.48
CA ALA A 55 -4.02 -12.04 2.19
C ALA A 55 -5.08 -12.48 3.22
N ARG A 56 -5.11 -13.78 3.57
CA ARG A 56 -6.02 -14.30 4.59
C ARG A 56 -5.73 -13.75 5.98
N LEU A 57 -4.46 -13.62 6.35
CA LEU A 57 -4.04 -13.04 7.62
C LEU A 57 -4.55 -11.59 7.76
N LEU A 58 -4.29 -10.75 6.75
CA LEU A 58 -4.73 -9.35 6.73
C LEU A 58 -6.27 -9.24 6.75
N LEU A 59 -6.96 -10.04 5.94
CA LEU A 59 -8.43 -10.06 5.89
C LEU A 59 -9.03 -10.45 7.24
N THR A 60 -8.47 -11.47 7.91
CA THR A 60 -8.94 -11.92 9.23
C THR A 60 -8.73 -10.84 10.30
N ALA A 61 -7.64 -10.08 10.18
CA ALA A 61 -7.37 -8.92 11.03
C ALA A 61 -8.16 -7.66 10.66
N GLN A 62 -9.00 -7.72 9.62
CA GLN A 62 -9.73 -6.57 9.05
C GLN A 62 -8.80 -5.41 8.60
N LEU A 63 -7.55 -5.74 8.25
CA LEU A 63 -6.57 -4.79 7.75
C LEU A 63 -6.55 -4.77 6.23
N GLN A 64 -6.46 -3.58 5.66
CA GLN A 64 -6.31 -3.38 4.23
C GLN A 64 -4.85 -3.08 3.88
N ILE A 65 -4.40 -3.54 2.71
CA ILE A 65 -3.16 -2.99 2.14
C ILE A 65 -3.52 -1.66 1.48
N SER A 66 -3.06 -0.55 2.06
CA SER A 66 -3.35 0.78 1.53
C SER A 66 -2.49 1.10 0.31
N CYS A 67 -1.24 0.61 0.28
CA CYS A 67 -0.27 0.87 -0.78
C CYS A 67 0.88 -0.17 -0.74
N PHE A 68 1.59 -0.29 -1.87
CA PHE A 68 2.93 -0.84 -1.94
C PHE A 68 3.87 0.26 -2.43
N SER A 69 4.90 0.57 -1.67
CA SER A 69 5.77 1.71 -1.95
C SER A 69 7.07 1.28 -2.64
N SER A 70 7.32 1.83 -3.83
CA SER A 70 8.49 1.51 -4.67
C SER A 70 9.63 2.52 -4.52
N SER A 71 10.83 2.13 -4.94
CA SER A 71 12.05 2.95 -4.97
C SER A 71 12.29 3.59 -6.33
N VAL A 72 11.29 3.53 -7.22
CA VAL A 72 11.36 3.93 -8.62
C VAL A 72 11.68 5.42 -8.75
N GLN A 73 12.66 5.74 -9.60
CA GLN A 73 13.00 7.11 -9.95
C GLN A 73 12.58 7.40 -11.39
N LEU A 74 11.59 8.27 -11.58
CA LEU A 74 11.01 8.55 -12.90
C LEU A 74 11.94 9.31 -13.85
N ILE A 75 12.92 10.04 -13.32
CA ILE A 75 13.79 10.94 -14.11
C ILE A 75 15.13 10.25 -14.46
N SER A 76 15.41 9.06 -13.93
CA SER A 76 16.67 8.37 -14.12
C SER A 76 16.65 7.48 -15.38
N ARG A 77 17.32 7.93 -16.45
CA ARG A 77 17.41 7.15 -17.71
C ARG A 77 18.33 5.94 -17.60
N GLU A 78 19.36 6.00 -16.77
CA GLU A 78 20.35 4.91 -16.63
C GLU A 78 19.76 3.62 -16.05
N LYS A 79 18.69 3.75 -15.24
CA LYS A 79 18.03 2.63 -14.56
C LYS A 79 16.61 2.37 -15.07
N LEU A 80 16.27 2.88 -16.26
CA LEU A 80 14.90 2.81 -16.78
C LEU A 80 14.37 1.38 -16.79
N GLU A 81 15.12 0.40 -17.32
CA GLU A 81 14.66 -0.98 -17.39
C GLU A 81 14.43 -1.61 -16.01
N GLN A 82 15.36 -1.39 -15.08
CA GLN A 82 15.22 -1.85 -13.69
C GLN A 82 13.98 -1.24 -13.03
N HIS A 83 13.75 0.06 -13.23
CA HIS A 83 12.59 0.75 -12.69
C HIS A 83 11.28 0.28 -13.33
N LEU A 84 11.27 0.01 -14.64
CA LEU A 84 10.12 -0.55 -15.33
C LEU A 84 9.79 -1.96 -14.84
N GLU A 85 10.80 -2.79 -14.58
CA GLU A 85 10.62 -4.10 -13.96
C GLU A 85 10.02 -3.98 -12.55
N GLU A 86 10.56 -3.09 -11.72
CA GLU A 86 10.03 -2.83 -10.38
C GLU A 86 8.57 -2.34 -10.42
N VAL A 87 8.23 -1.41 -11.32
CA VAL A 87 6.84 -0.94 -11.51
C VAL A 87 5.93 -2.10 -11.93
N ARG A 88 6.37 -2.93 -12.89
CA ARG A 88 5.58 -4.10 -13.34
C ARG A 88 5.35 -5.09 -12.20
N ALA A 89 6.37 -5.37 -11.39
CA ALA A 89 6.26 -6.26 -10.24
C ALA A 89 5.28 -5.74 -9.19
N TYR A 90 5.37 -4.47 -8.83
CA TYR A 90 4.42 -3.86 -7.89
C TYR A 90 3.00 -3.75 -8.46
N ALA A 91 2.84 -3.47 -9.76
CA ALA A 91 1.52 -3.44 -10.40
C ALA A 91 0.83 -4.82 -10.31
N ALA A 92 1.57 -5.90 -10.59
CA ALA A 92 1.06 -7.26 -10.43
C ALA A 92 0.72 -7.59 -8.96
N LEU A 93 1.51 -7.09 -8.01
CA LEU A 93 1.24 -7.28 -6.59
C LEU A 93 -0.02 -6.52 -6.14
N CYS A 94 -0.21 -5.29 -6.62
CA CYS A 94 -1.41 -4.50 -6.41
C CYS A 94 -2.67 -5.21 -6.92
N GLU A 95 -2.60 -5.79 -8.12
CA GLU A 95 -3.70 -6.60 -8.67
C GLU A 95 -4.01 -7.83 -7.80
N ARG A 96 -2.96 -8.55 -7.38
CA ARG A 96 -3.10 -9.76 -6.55
C ARG A 96 -3.74 -9.48 -5.20
N PHE A 97 -3.35 -8.40 -4.55
CA PHE A 97 -3.85 -8.00 -3.23
C PHE A 97 -5.07 -7.06 -3.29
N GLN A 98 -5.58 -6.78 -4.49
CA GLN A 98 -6.71 -5.87 -4.71
C GLN A 98 -6.48 -4.51 -4.01
N THR A 99 -5.23 -4.02 -4.04
CA THR A 99 -4.93 -2.69 -3.51
C THR A 99 -5.63 -1.64 -4.36
N LYS A 100 -5.80 -0.45 -3.79
CA LYS A 100 -6.42 0.66 -4.52
C LYS A 100 -5.58 1.01 -5.73
N LYS A 101 -6.04 0.58 -6.90
CA LYS A 101 -5.59 1.07 -8.20
C LYS A 101 -6.41 2.30 -8.59
N TRP A 102 -5.91 3.04 -9.57
CA TRP A 102 -6.77 3.95 -10.33
C TRP A 102 -7.98 3.15 -10.82
N HIS A 103 -9.16 3.47 -10.30
CA HIS A 103 -10.40 2.88 -10.79
C HIS A 103 -10.67 3.52 -12.16
N PRO A 104 -10.93 2.75 -13.23
CA PRO A 104 -11.21 3.31 -14.56
C PRO A 104 -12.39 4.28 -14.58
N GLU A 105 -13.26 4.19 -13.57
CA GLU A 105 -14.43 5.06 -13.36
C GLU A 105 -14.10 6.35 -12.61
N ILE A 106 -12.89 6.48 -12.04
CA ILE A 106 -12.42 7.74 -11.47
C ILE A 106 -12.23 8.72 -12.63
N GLN A 107 -12.92 9.86 -12.51
CA GLN A 107 -12.84 10.93 -13.49
C GLN A 107 -11.41 11.48 -13.57
N GLU A 108 -11.08 12.12 -14.69
CA GLU A 108 -9.74 12.69 -14.92
C GLU A 108 -9.28 13.60 -13.74
N PRO A 109 -7.96 13.73 -13.50
CA PRO A 109 -7.42 14.43 -12.33
C PRO A 109 -7.97 15.85 -12.12
N GLU A 110 -8.26 16.56 -13.21
CA GLU A 110 -8.86 17.91 -13.22
C GLU A 110 -10.24 17.93 -12.56
N VAL A 111 -10.92 16.78 -12.51
CA VAL A 111 -12.25 16.61 -11.93
C VAL A 111 -12.16 15.91 -10.57
N ALA A 112 -11.39 14.82 -10.47
CA ALA A 112 -11.31 14.03 -9.25
C ALA A 112 -10.62 14.78 -8.09
N LEU A 113 -9.55 15.54 -8.35
CA LEU A 113 -8.79 16.20 -7.29
C LEU A 113 -9.57 17.37 -6.65
N PRO A 114 -10.21 18.29 -7.40
CA PRO A 114 -11.03 19.34 -6.78
C PRO A 114 -12.22 18.78 -5.99
N GLN A 115 -12.87 17.74 -6.50
CA GLN A 115 -13.98 17.07 -5.80
C GLN A 115 -13.51 16.47 -4.47
N TYR A 116 -12.37 15.79 -4.45
CA TYR A 116 -11.80 15.23 -3.23
C TYR A 116 -11.51 16.33 -2.18
N VAL A 117 -10.87 17.43 -2.58
CA VAL A 117 -10.58 18.55 -1.67
C VAL A 117 -11.88 19.14 -1.11
N SER A 118 -12.89 19.36 -1.95
CA SER A 118 -14.20 19.86 -1.54
C SER A 118 -14.87 18.93 -0.52
N TYR A 119 -14.87 17.62 -0.79
CA TYR A 119 -15.41 16.60 0.10
C TYR A 119 -14.69 16.57 1.45
N MET A 120 -13.35 16.59 1.45
CA MET A 120 -12.56 16.56 2.68
C MET A 120 -12.76 17.81 3.53
N ASN A 121 -12.90 18.98 2.92
CA ASN A 121 -13.24 20.22 3.64
C ASN A 121 -14.63 20.15 4.26
N LYS A 122 -15.62 19.60 3.55
CA LYS A 122 -16.95 19.35 4.10
C LYS A 122 -16.91 18.40 5.30
N LEU A 123 -16.17 17.30 5.21
CA LEU A 123 -15.99 16.38 6.34
C LEU A 123 -15.35 17.06 7.54
N LYS A 124 -14.30 17.87 7.34
CA LYS A 124 -13.67 18.63 8.43
C LYS A 124 -14.67 19.48 9.20
N THR A 125 -15.57 20.18 8.49
CA THR A 125 -16.60 21.02 9.12
C THR A 125 -17.69 20.23 9.86
N GLN A 126 -17.85 18.93 9.57
CA GLN A 126 -18.87 18.09 10.23
C GLN A 126 -18.33 17.36 11.47
N ILE A 127 -17.01 17.29 11.62
CA ILE A 127 -16.33 16.60 12.72
C ILE A 127 -15.73 17.61 13.71
N SER A 128 -15.81 18.91 13.40
CA SER A 128 -15.50 20.03 14.30
C SER A 128 -16.75 20.45 15.06
#